data_AF-A0A4S2H5X1-F1
#
_entry.id   AF-A0A4S2H5X1-F1
#
_cell.length_a   1.000
_cell.length_b   1.000
_cell.length_c   1.000
_cell.angle_alpha   90.00
_cell.angle_beta   90.00
_cell.angle_gamma   90.00
#
_symmetry.space_group_name_H-M   'P 1'
#
loop_
_entity.id
_entity.type
_entity.pdbx_description
1 polymer ?
#
loop_
_entity_poly.entity_id
_entity_poly.type
_entity_poly.pdbx_seq_one_letter_code
_entity_poly.pdbx_strand_id
1 'polypeptide(L)'
;MNVCIDKEETVRRMNAKTNNLKKYDIYGKEADRIRKELQKTTEVKAGIFEDYRDKLIDEEQYVQISGKYADKIKELTARLDEMLKAQAAYSREYHIDEEWKEVVEKYLNKRKLTREMVEAFVDKVVVHEDARVDVYLKYDDVLNDLKILSAEREAV
;
A
#
# COMPACT_ATOMS: atom_id res chain seq x y z
N MET A 1 -6.24 8.83 20.15
CA MET A 1 -6.39 7.43 19.72
C MET A 1 -7.84 7.03 19.48
N ASN A 2 -8.81 7.34 20.36
CA ASN A 2 -10.26 7.12 20.09
C ASN A 2 -10.69 7.65 18.71
N VAL A 3 -10.30 8.89 18.38
CA VAL A 3 -10.56 9.52 17.07
C VAL A 3 -10.06 8.68 15.88
N CYS A 4 -8.96 7.93 16.03
CA CYS A 4 -8.43 7.09 14.95
C CYS A 4 -9.25 5.81 14.79
N ILE A 5 -9.66 5.20 15.90
CA ILE A 5 -10.56 4.04 15.89
C ILE A 5 -11.91 4.44 15.26
N ASP A 6 -12.47 5.58 15.68
CA ASP A 6 -13.74 6.09 15.17
C ASP A 6 -13.68 6.39 13.66
N LYS A 7 -12.55 6.92 13.19
CA LYS A 7 -12.31 7.16 11.76
C LYS A 7 -12.18 5.88 10.95
N GLU A 8 -11.49 4.87 11.48
CA GLU A 8 -11.39 3.56 10.84
C GLU A 8 -12.77 2.88 10.74
N GLU A 9 -13.55 2.91 11.82
CA GLU A 9 -14.92 2.40 11.81
C GLU A 9 -15.81 3.15 10.81
N THR A 10 -15.65 4.47 10.72
CA THR A 10 -16.34 5.31 9.73
C THR A 10 -15.97 4.91 8.31
N VAL A 11 -14.69 4.68 8.01
CA VAL A 11 -14.24 4.19 6.70
C VAL A 11 -14.85 2.83 6.39
N ARG A 12 -14.79 1.85 7.31
CA ARG A 12 -15.39 0.51 7.11
C ARG A 12 -16.89 0.61 6.81
N ARG A 13 -17.63 1.39 7.62
CA ARG A 13 -19.07 1.61 7.45
C ARG A 13 -19.38 2.23 6.08
N MET A 14 -18.59 3.20 5.65
CA MET A 14 -18.75 3.84 4.35
C MET A 14 -18.39 2.90 3.21
N ASN A 15 -17.35 2.07 3.35
CA ASN A 15 -16.96 1.07 2.36
C ASN A 15 -18.02 -0.02 2.18
N ALA A 16 -18.85 -0.30 3.19
CA ALA A 16 -19.98 -1.20 3.07
C ALA A 16 -21.13 -0.68 2.19
N LYS A 17 -21.14 0.61 1.81
CA LYS A 17 -22.14 1.18 0.89
C LYS A 17 -21.95 0.66 -0.55
N THR A 18 -23.06 0.46 -1.27
CA THR A 18 -23.08 -0.10 -2.63
C THR A 18 -22.13 0.58 -3.62
N ASN A 19 -21.98 1.91 -3.56
CA ASN A 19 -21.10 2.64 -4.47
C ASN A 19 -19.61 2.35 -4.22
N ASN A 20 -19.20 2.21 -2.96
CA ASN A 20 -17.82 1.93 -2.60
C ASN A 20 -17.45 0.47 -2.87
N LEU A 21 -18.40 -0.45 -2.76
CA LEU A 21 -18.21 -1.84 -3.17
C LEU A 21 -18.02 -2.00 -4.67
N LYS A 22 -18.73 -1.21 -5.47
CA LYS A 22 -18.48 -1.15 -6.91
C LYS A 22 -17.05 -0.69 -7.20
N LYS A 23 -16.54 0.30 -6.47
CA LYS A 23 -15.15 0.74 -6.61
C LYS A 23 -14.16 -0.38 -6.24
N TYR A 24 -14.38 -1.06 -5.12
CA TYR A 24 -13.59 -2.24 -4.73
C TYR A 24 -13.53 -3.30 -5.85
N ASP A 25 -14.69 -3.66 -6.42
CA ASP A 25 -14.78 -4.64 -7.51
C ASP A 25 -14.09 -4.15 -8.80
N ILE A 26 -14.24 -2.87 -9.15
CA ILE A 26 -13.58 -2.27 -10.32
C ILE A 26 -12.06 -2.34 -10.19
N TYR A 27 -11.50 -1.91 -9.05
CA TYR A 27 -10.05 -1.97 -8.83
C TYR A 27 -9.54 -3.41 -8.82
N GLY A 28 -10.29 -4.34 -8.22
CA GLY A 28 -9.95 -5.76 -8.23
C GLY A 28 -9.89 -6.35 -9.63
N LYS A 29 -10.91 -6.07 -10.46
CA LYS A 29 -10.94 -6.52 -11.86
C LYS A 29 -9.79 -5.97 -12.69
N GLU A 30 -9.44 -4.70 -12.47
CA GLU A 30 -8.31 -4.09 -13.16
C GLU A 30 -6.97 -4.68 -12.68
N ALA A 31 -6.81 -4.92 -11.37
CA ALA A 31 -5.64 -5.60 -10.82
C ALA A 31 -5.48 -7.01 -11.41
N ASP A 32 -6.57 -7.79 -11.53
CA ASP A 32 -6.54 -9.12 -12.14
C ASP A 32 -6.21 -9.08 -13.63
N ARG A 33 -6.66 -8.03 -14.34
CA ARG A 33 -6.28 -7.81 -15.75
C ARG A 33 -4.79 -7.53 -15.88
N ILE A 34 -4.25 -6.64 -15.04
CA ILE A 34 -2.82 -6.31 -15.02
C ILE A 34 -1.98 -7.53 -14.66
N ARG A 35 -2.40 -8.34 -13.68
CA ARG A 35 -1.73 -9.61 -13.32
C ARG A 35 -1.59 -10.55 -14.51
N LYS A 36 -2.68 -10.75 -15.27
CA LYS A 36 -2.65 -11.59 -16.48
C LYS A 36 -1.70 -11.04 -17.54
N GLU A 37 -1.69 -9.72 -17.73
CA GLU A 37 -0.76 -9.09 -18.66
C GLU A 37 0.69 -9.19 -18.20
N LEU A 38 0.95 -9.00 -16.90
CA LEU A 38 2.27 -9.13 -16.29
C LEU A 38 2.81 -10.55 -16.45
N GLN A 39 1.97 -11.56 -16.19
CA GLN A 39 2.32 -12.97 -16.39
C GLN A 39 2.72 -13.21 -17.86
N LYS A 40 1.86 -12.84 -18.81
CA LYS A 40 2.12 -13.02 -20.25
C LYS A 40 3.39 -12.28 -20.70
N THR A 41 3.60 -11.06 -20.20
CA THR A 41 4.79 -10.25 -20.53
C THR A 41 6.06 -10.89 -19.99
N THR A 42 6.00 -11.48 -18.79
CA THR A 42 7.12 -12.20 -18.17
C THR A 42 7.44 -13.49 -18.91
N GLU A 43 6.42 -14.25 -19.31
CA GLU A 43 6.59 -15.46 -20.13
C GLU A 43 7.22 -15.14 -21.50
N VAL A 44 6.73 -14.09 -22.18
CA VAL A 44 7.35 -13.65 -23.44
C VAL A 44 8.81 -13.23 -23.22
N LYS A 45 9.10 -12.50 -22.14
CA LYS A 45 10.47 -12.10 -21.82
C LYS A 45 11.40 -13.30 -21.63
N ALA A 46 10.90 -14.37 -21.00
CA ALA A 46 11.66 -15.60 -20.83
C ALA A 46 11.97 -16.28 -22.18
N GLY A 47 11.01 -16.32 -23.11
CA GLY A 47 11.18 -16.87 -24.45
C GLY A 47 12.26 -16.16 -25.30
N ILE A 48 12.46 -14.85 -25.10
CA ILE A 48 13.49 -14.08 -25.82
C ILE A 48 14.90 -14.66 -25.59
N PHE A 49 15.17 -15.25 -24.43
CA PHE A 49 16.46 -15.91 -24.17
C PHE A 49 16.63 -17.18 -24.99
N GLU A 50 15.55 -17.94 -25.22
CA GLU A 50 15.56 -19.12 -26.07
C GLU A 50 15.82 -18.74 -27.53
N ASP A 51 15.16 -17.67 -28.01
CA ASP A 51 15.37 -17.15 -29.37
C ASP A 51 16.84 -16.72 -29.60
N TYR A 52 17.46 -16.09 -28.61
CA TYR A 52 18.88 -15.72 -28.66
C TYR A 52 19.79 -16.96 -28.65
N ARG A 53 19.53 -17.93 -27.76
CA ARG A 53 20.28 -19.20 -27.69
C ARG A 53 20.22 -19.95 -29.02
N ASP A 54 19.06 -19.96 -29.66
CA ASP A 54 18.81 -20.67 -30.91
C ASP A 54 19.26 -19.85 -32.15
N LYS A 55 19.90 -18.69 -31.92
CA LYS A 55 20.45 -17.77 -32.93
C LYS A 55 19.41 -17.21 -33.90
N LEU A 56 18.16 -17.14 -33.46
CA LEU A 56 17.07 -16.49 -34.21
C LEU A 56 17.17 -14.96 -34.15
N ILE A 57 17.79 -14.46 -33.08
CA ILE A 57 18.12 -13.05 -32.87
C ILE A 57 19.58 -12.89 -32.45
N ASP A 58 20.17 -11.75 -32.75
CA ASP A 58 21.52 -11.40 -32.31
C ASP A 58 21.53 -10.77 -30.91
N GLU A 59 22.74 -10.47 -30.41
CA GLU A 59 22.94 -9.90 -29.07
C GLU A 59 22.33 -8.50 -28.92
N GLU A 60 22.45 -7.66 -29.95
CA GLU A 60 21.92 -6.30 -29.92
C GLU A 60 20.39 -6.33 -29.88
N GLN A 61 19.78 -7.18 -30.71
CA GLN A 61 18.35 -7.46 -30.70
C GLN A 61 17.89 -8.02 -29.36
N TYR A 62 18.62 -8.99 -28.79
CA TYR A 62 18.31 -9.55 -27.48
C TYR A 62 18.26 -8.45 -26.39
N VAL A 63 19.31 -7.64 -26.29
CA VAL A 63 19.41 -6.57 -25.27
C VAL A 63 18.27 -5.56 -25.45
N GLN A 64 18.01 -5.12 -26.68
CA GLN A 64 16.96 -4.14 -26.95
C GLN A 64 15.55 -4.67 -26.63
N ILE A 65 15.22 -5.89 -27.08
CA ILE A 65 13.88 -6.46 -26.88
C ILE A 65 13.72 -6.84 -25.40
N SER A 66 14.68 -7.54 -24.80
CA SER A 66 14.65 -7.92 -23.37
C SER A 66 14.54 -6.70 -22.46
N GLY A 67 15.23 -5.60 -22.79
CA GLY A 67 15.13 -4.31 -22.09
C GLY A 67 13.71 -3.74 -22.13
N LYS A 68 13.08 -3.66 -23.31
CA LYS A 68 11.69 -3.18 -23.46
C LYS A 68 10.70 -3.99 -22.61
N TYR A 69 10.82 -5.31 -22.59
CA TYR A 69 9.97 -6.16 -21.76
C TYR A 69 10.28 -6.01 -20.27
N ALA A 70 11.55 -5.78 -19.89
CA ALA A 70 11.91 -5.48 -18.51
C ALA A 70 11.24 -4.19 -18.01
N ASP A 71 11.26 -3.13 -18.82
CA ASP A 71 10.64 -1.87 -18.45
C ASP A 71 9.11 -1.97 -18.41
N LYS A 72 8.51 -2.69 -19.36
CA LYS A 72 7.08 -2.99 -19.34
C LYS A 72 6.67 -3.78 -18.08
N ILE A 73 7.46 -4.77 -17.66
CA ILE A 73 7.22 -5.52 -16.41
C ILE A 73 7.26 -4.58 -15.20
N LYS A 74 8.24 -3.67 -15.13
CA LYS A 74 8.31 -2.68 -14.04
C LYS A 74 7.08 -1.79 -14.00
N GLU A 75 6.65 -1.25 -15.15
CA GLU A 75 5.46 -0.40 -15.26
C GLU A 75 4.19 -1.14 -14.82
N LEU A 76 3.97 -2.36 -15.34
CA LEU A 76 2.83 -3.19 -14.97
C LEU A 76 2.84 -3.54 -13.48
N THR A 77 4.02 -3.79 -12.90
CA THR A 77 4.17 -4.07 -11.46
C THR A 77 3.79 -2.86 -10.61
N ALA A 78 4.26 -1.67 -10.98
CA ALA A 78 3.91 -0.43 -10.28
C ALA A 78 2.40 -0.15 -10.36
N ARG A 79 1.82 -0.27 -11.55
CA ARG A 79 0.37 -0.08 -11.74
C ARG A 79 -0.45 -1.13 -10.98
N LEU A 80 0.03 -2.37 -10.90
CA LEU A 80 -0.64 -3.40 -10.11
C LEU A 80 -0.66 -3.03 -8.63
N ASP A 81 0.48 -2.59 -8.07
CA ASP A 81 0.56 -2.14 -6.68
C ASP A 81 -0.39 -0.98 -6.39
N GLU A 82 -0.46 0.01 -7.30
CA GLU A 82 -1.43 1.11 -7.19
C GLU A 82 -2.88 0.63 -7.17
N MET A 83 -3.26 -0.30 -8.07
CA MET A 83 -4.62 -0.84 -8.10
C MET A 83 -4.95 -1.67 -6.86
N LEU A 84 -3.99 -2.43 -6.32
CA LEU A 84 -4.18 -3.21 -5.11
C LEU A 84 -4.31 -2.32 -3.88
N LYS A 85 -3.50 -1.26 -3.77
CA LYS A 85 -3.63 -0.23 -2.73
C LYS A 85 -4.99 0.47 -2.80
N ALA A 86 -5.41 0.87 -4.00
CA ALA A 86 -6.72 1.46 -4.22
C ALA A 86 -7.85 0.49 -3.84
N GLN A 87 -7.75 -0.78 -4.24
CA GLN A 87 -8.71 -1.82 -3.85
C GLN A 87 -8.79 -1.99 -2.33
N ALA A 88 -7.65 -2.12 -1.65
CA ALA A 88 -7.57 -2.29 -0.20
C ALA A 88 -8.24 -1.13 0.56
N ALA A 89 -8.05 0.11 0.09
CA ALA A 89 -8.68 1.30 0.65
C ALA A 89 -10.22 1.30 0.59
N TYR A 90 -10.83 0.47 -0.29
CA TYR A 90 -12.27 0.28 -0.40
C TYR A 90 -12.76 -1.03 0.25
N SER A 91 -11.90 -1.79 0.93
CA SER A 91 -12.28 -3.04 1.59
C SER A 91 -13.32 -2.80 2.71
N ARG A 92 -14.27 -3.74 2.86
CA ARG A 92 -15.19 -3.77 4.01
C ARG A 92 -14.48 -4.07 5.32
N GLU A 93 -13.37 -4.79 5.23
CA GLU A 93 -12.51 -5.17 6.35
C GLU A 93 -11.33 -4.22 6.49
N TYR A 94 -11.42 -3.00 5.93
CA TYR A 94 -10.35 -2.01 5.98
C TYR A 94 -9.81 -1.83 7.41
N HIS A 95 -8.50 -1.98 7.55
CA HIS A 95 -7.75 -1.66 8.75
C HIS A 95 -6.45 -0.97 8.34
N ILE A 96 -5.97 -0.07 9.21
CA ILE A 96 -4.77 0.74 9.00
C ILE A 96 -3.52 -0.15 9.07
N ASP A 97 -3.51 -1.08 10.03
CA ASP A 97 -2.50 -2.11 10.24
C ASP A 97 -3.05 -3.07 11.32
N GLU A 98 -2.78 -4.38 11.20
CA GLU A 98 -3.34 -5.40 12.10
C GLU A 98 -2.71 -5.33 13.51
N GLU A 99 -1.41 -5.02 13.61
CA GLU A 99 -0.70 -4.85 14.87
C GLU A 99 -1.02 -3.50 15.53
N TRP A 100 -1.21 -2.44 14.74
CA TRP A 100 -1.48 -1.10 15.25
C TRP A 100 -2.72 -1.06 16.14
N LYS A 101 -3.81 -1.70 15.72
CA LYS A 101 -5.06 -1.68 16.47
C LYS A 101 -4.92 -2.37 17.83
N GLU A 102 -4.25 -3.52 17.87
CA GLU A 102 -3.96 -4.24 19.11
C GLU A 102 -3.09 -3.42 20.06
N VAL A 103 -2.06 -2.76 19.52
CA VAL A 103 -1.17 -1.88 20.27
C VAL A 103 -1.94 -0.67 20.84
N VAL A 104 -2.80 -0.05 20.04
CA VAL A 104 -3.67 1.04 20.49
C VAL A 104 -4.60 0.58 21.60
N GLU A 105 -5.35 -0.50 21.41
CA GLU A 105 -6.29 -1.03 22.40
C GLU A 105 -5.59 -1.40 23.72
N LYS A 106 -4.39 -1.99 23.66
CA LYS A 106 -3.56 -2.35 24.82
C LYS A 106 -3.18 -1.15 25.68
N TYR A 107 -2.99 0.02 25.07
CA TYR A 107 -2.49 1.22 25.75
C TYR A 107 -3.50 2.36 25.86
N LEU A 108 -4.69 2.25 25.23
CA LEU A 108 -5.72 3.29 25.14
C LEU A 108 -6.17 3.83 26.51
N ASN A 109 -6.32 2.93 27.48
CA ASN A 109 -6.83 3.24 28.82
C ASN A 109 -5.71 3.55 29.83
N LYS A 110 -4.43 3.49 29.42
CA LYS A 110 -3.32 3.78 30.32
C LYS A 110 -3.09 5.29 30.40
N ARG A 111 -3.16 5.83 31.62
CA ARG A 111 -2.97 7.26 31.89
C ARG A 111 -1.51 7.69 32.10
N LYS A 112 -0.60 6.74 32.27
CA LYS A 112 0.83 6.98 32.48
C LYS A 112 1.63 6.44 31.30
N LEU A 113 2.53 7.27 30.77
CA LEU A 113 3.47 6.87 29.74
C LEU A 113 4.46 5.85 30.32
N THR A 114 4.52 4.66 29.73
CA THR A 114 5.52 3.64 30.06
C THR A 114 6.57 3.54 28.95
N ARG A 115 7.75 3.00 29.28
CA ARG A 115 8.79 2.72 28.28
C ARG A 115 8.28 1.84 27.14
N GLU A 116 7.51 0.80 27.47
CA GLU A 116 6.89 -0.08 26.47
C GLU A 116 5.94 0.67 25.52
N MET A 117 5.24 1.70 26.01
CA MET A 117 4.39 2.54 25.15
C MET A 117 5.24 3.39 24.20
N VAL A 118 6.34 3.97 24.69
CA VAL A 118 7.27 4.74 23.85
C VAL A 118 7.86 3.84 22.77
N GLU A 119 8.34 2.66 23.13
CA GLU A 119 8.88 1.69 22.18
C GLU A 119 7.83 1.20 21.17
N ALA A 120 6.56 1.16 21.54
CA ALA A 120 5.47 0.76 20.66
C ALA A 120 5.07 1.85 19.65
N PHE A 121 5.09 3.13 20.02
CA PHE A 121 4.55 4.21 19.18
C PHE A 121 5.60 5.13 18.56
N VAL A 122 6.76 5.29 19.18
CA VAL A 122 7.81 6.23 18.77
C VAL A 122 8.83 5.52 17.89
N ASP A 123 9.09 6.07 16.72
CA ASP A 123 10.15 5.64 15.82
C ASP A 123 11.49 6.23 16.28
N LYS A 124 11.56 7.55 16.39
CA LYS A 124 12.74 8.27 16.88
C LYS A 124 12.40 9.59 17.55
N VAL A 125 13.31 10.05 18.40
CA VAL A 125 13.27 11.37 19.02
C VAL A 125 14.51 12.14 18.59
N VAL A 126 14.32 13.33 18.03
CA VAL A 126 15.38 14.23 17.60
C VAL A 126 15.39 15.42 18.55
N VAL A 127 16.54 15.68 19.17
CA VAL A 127 16.76 16.85 20.03
C VAL A 127 17.71 17.80 19.30
N HIS A 128 17.26 19.02 19.06
CA HIS A 128 18.01 20.06 18.38
C HIS A 128 18.82 20.91 19.36
N GLU A 129 19.81 21.64 18.83
CA GLU A 129 20.72 22.48 19.63
C GLU A 129 20.02 23.61 20.39
N ASP A 130 18.86 24.05 19.90
CA ASP A 130 18.00 25.06 20.52
C ASP A 130 17.05 24.48 21.60
N ALA A 131 17.29 23.24 22.03
CA ALA A 131 16.44 22.46 22.93
C ALA A 131 15.04 22.13 22.38
N ARG A 132 14.82 22.28 21.07
CA ARG A 132 13.61 21.76 20.42
C ARG A 132 13.66 20.23 20.37
N VAL A 133 12.52 19.59 20.62
CA VAL A 133 12.37 18.13 20.54
C VAL A 133 11.31 17.79 19.50
N ASP A 134 11.69 17.04 18.48
CA ASP A 134 10.77 16.46 17.51
C ASP A 134 10.65 14.95 17.75
N VAL A 135 9.42 14.47 17.87
CA VAL A 135 9.10 13.05 18.08
C VAL A 135 8.45 12.53 16.82
N TYR A 136 9.04 11.50 16.22
CA TYR A 136 8.53 10.84 15.03
C TYR A 136 7.81 9.56 15.46
N LEU A 137 6.57 9.38 15.04
CA LEU A 137 5.79 8.19 15.37
C LEU A 137 5.89 7.16 14.26
N LYS A 138 5.89 5.87 14.63
CA LYS A 138 5.96 4.73 13.70
C LYS A 138 4.79 4.70 12.70
N TYR A 139 3.67 5.32 13.06
CA TYR A 139 2.41 5.23 12.32
C TYR A 139 1.95 6.57 11.74
N ASP A 140 2.79 7.62 11.75
CA ASP A 140 2.36 8.96 11.32
C ASP A 140 1.83 8.99 9.88
N ASP A 141 2.52 8.32 8.96
CA ASP A 141 2.11 8.23 7.55
C ASP A 141 0.74 7.55 7.42
N VAL A 142 0.57 6.40 8.06
CA VAL A 142 -0.68 5.62 8.00
C VAL A 142 -1.85 6.35 8.69
N LEU A 143 -1.58 7.11 9.75
CA LEU A 143 -2.56 7.96 10.42
C LEU A 143 -2.97 9.15 9.56
N ASN A 144 -2.07 9.70 8.75
CA ASN A 144 -2.39 10.76 7.80
C ASN A 144 -3.21 10.22 6.64
N ASP A 145 -2.86 9.05 6.11
CA ASP A 145 -3.65 8.38 5.07
C ASP A 145 -5.08 8.09 5.55
N LEU A 146 -5.26 7.61 6.79
CA LEU A 146 -6.59 7.43 7.38
C LEU A 146 -7.38 8.74 7.42
N LYS A 147 -6.74 9.86 7.79
CA LYS A 147 -7.43 11.16 7.86
C LYS A 147 -7.93 11.54 6.47
N ILE A 148 -7.08 11.43 5.45
CA ILE A 148 -7.44 11.74 4.05
C ILE A 148 -8.60 10.84 3.61
N LEU A 149 -8.47 9.53 3.80
CA LEU A 149 -9.47 8.55 3.42
C LEU A 149 -10.82 8.79 4.11
N SER A 150 -10.80 9.08 5.42
CA SER A 150 -12.01 9.39 6.18
C SER A 150 -12.74 10.62 5.61
N ALA A 151 -12.01 11.69 5.29
CA ALA A 151 -12.59 12.91 4.74
C ALA A 151 -13.17 12.70 3.34
N GLU A 152 -12.48 11.95 2.47
CA GLU A 152 -12.99 11.58 1.16
C GLU A 152 -14.29 10.78 1.24
N ARG A 153 -14.40 9.87 2.22
CA ARG A 153 -15.59 9.03 2.37
C ARG A 153 -16.75 9.82 2.97
N GLU A 154 -16.51 10.71 3.91
CA GLU A 154 -17.55 11.57 4.50
C GLU A 154 -18.13 12.58 3.48
N ALA A 155 -17.37 12.98 2.47
CA ALA A 155 -17.82 13.90 1.41
C ALA A 155 -18.76 13.27 0.37
N VAL A 156 -19.08 11.96 0.47
CA VAL A 156 -19.88 11.17 -0.50
C VAL A 156 -21.17 10.65 0.11
#